data_AF-A0A6A6ENE0-F1
#
_entry.id   AF-A0A6A6ENE0-F1
#
_cell.length_a   1.000
_cell.length_b   1.000
_cell.length_c   1.000
_cell.angle_alpha   90.00
_cell.angle_beta   90.00
_cell.angle_gamma   90.00
#
_symmetry.space_group_name_H-M   'P 1'
#
loop_
_entity.id
_entity.type
_entity.pdbx_description
1 polymer ?
#
loop_
_entity_poly.entity_id
_entity_poly.type
_entity_poly.pdbx_seq_one_letter_code
_entity_poly.pdbx_strand_id
1 'polypeptide(L)'
;MRGIVSIPTHLVGTSFKGHYELGRIVIDIIFFVAIFIAWIRQPAWHRTTKVYRFVLFSAHVVLAWYIFTLLDLFLHESRLKATYGYILFYFFLAAIKLSADVSLLSGVVRITIQQIYHKIRNAKVCLLVSELFIILLMILALYYIGSFLADEVVWLQVVEPVIAAAITNQENKLETAFVVFQWLLSSMALVGSSLHVLILQEEDNEAPLYSYLTVVATSSLFIRSLAELVIVVRYHLHHHLLPKGTPLARDFIYGICTFSALLCLASIEKETPVENTSNPAEPHMEEEIRRRIIKTLDAKAAAKEALPSLSSVIKEVKRDFRGTTGSWRDDLDSSELSQLSVRHGAYLDTVDQKYGYMVPVDTTREVGT
;
A
#
# COMPACT_ATOMS: atom_id res chain seq x y z
N MET A 1 -30.08 -33.91 6.60
CA MET A 1 -28.93 -33.48 7.44
C MET A 1 -27.80 -33.02 6.51
N ARG A 2 -27.67 -31.71 6.30
CA ARG A 2 -26.67 -31.05 5.43
C ARG A 2 -26.01 -29.91 6.23
N GLY A 3 -25.28 -30.24 7.28
CA GLY A 3 -24.79 -29.23 8.23
C GLY A 3 -23.49 -29.62 8.92
N ILE A 4 -22.56 -30.25 8.20
CA ILE A 4 -21.22 -30.57 8.73
C ILE A 4 -20.11 -30.09 7.76
N VAL A 5 -20.45 -29.44 6.65
CA VAL A 5 -19.49 -29.21 5.54
C VAL A 5 -19.10 -27.73 5.35
N SER A 6 -19.57 -26.80 6.19
CA SER A 6 -19.33 -25.35 5.96
C SER A 6 -18.30 -24.66 6.86
N ILE A 7 -17.69 -25.35 7.83
CA ILE A 7 -16.29 -25.02 8.17
C ILE A 7 -15.50 -25.21 6.85
N PRO A 8 -14.37 -24.55 6.57
CA PRO A 8 -13.38 -25.10 5.65
C PRO A 8 -12.95 -26.49 6.15
N THR A 9 -13.81 -27.48 5.96
CA THR A 9 -13.69 -28.91 6.28
C THR A 9 -12.82 -29.60 5.25
N HIS A 10 -12.04 -28.85 4.48
CA HIS A 10 -11.13 -29.41 3.49
C HIS A 10 -10.03 -30.25 4.11
N LEU A 11 -9.87 -30.24 5.43
CA LEU A 11 -8.86 -31.01 6.12
C LEU A 11 -9.40 -31.83 7.32
N VAL A 12 -10.61 -31.55 7.83
CA VAL A 12 -11.17 -32.27 9.00
C VAL A 12 -11.37 -33.76 8.69
N GLY A 13 -10.41 -34.59 9.11
CA GLY A 13 -10.53 -36.06 9.12
C GLY A 13 -9.88 -36.80 7.95
N THR A 14 -9.25 -36.13 6.99
CA THR A 14 -8.49 -36.80 5.92
C THR A 14 -7.00 -36.82 6.27
N SER A 15 -6.39 -38.00 6.40
CA SER A 15 -4.95 -38.10 6.12
C SER A 15 -4.73 -37.64 4.69
N PHE A 16 -3.60 -36.99 4.38
CA PHE A 16 -3.17 -36.61 3.03
C PHE A 16 -2.98 -37.82 2.09
N LYS A 17 -4.06 -38.57 1.84
CA LYS A 17 -4.12 -39.71 0.92
C LYS A 17 -4.43 -39.25 -0.50
N GLY A 18 -4.82 -37.98 -0.69
CA GLY A 18 -5.07 -37.40 -2.00
C GLY A 18 -3.87 -36.62 -2.53
N HIS A 19 -3.49 -36.85 -3.80
CA HIS A 19 -2.47 -36.07 -4.52
C HIS A 19 -2.73 -34.55 -4.52
N TYR A 20 -3.97 -34.15 -4.26
CA TYR A 20 -4.44 -32.77 -4.27
C TYR A 20 -3.97 -31.95 -3.07
N GLU A 21 -4.08 -32.47 -1.85
CA GLU A 21 -3.71 -31.75 -0.63
C GLU A 21 -2.20 -31.52 -0.57
N LEU A 22 -1.41 -32.53 -1.00
CA LEU A 22 0.04 -32.40 -1.18
C LEU A 22 0.37 -31.35 -2.26
N GLY A 23 -0.34 -31.36 -3.38
CA GLY A 23 -0.18 -30.37 -4.44
C GLY A 23 -0.39 -28.94 -3.94
N ARG A 24 -1.35 -28.73 -3.03
CA ARG A 24 -1.60 -27.43 -2.40
C ARG A 24 -0.43 -26.97 -1.55
N ILE A 25 0.10 -27.83 -0.66
CA ILE A 25 1.28 -27.51 0.16
C ILE A 25 2.46 -27.12 -0.73
N VAL A 26 2.73 -27.90 -1.79
CA VAL A 26 3.84 -27.62 -2.72
C VAL A 26 3.65 -26.26 -3.39
N ILE A 27 2.44 -25.95 -3.87
CA ILE A 27 2.12 -24.67 -4.51
C ILE A 27 2.26 -23.51 -3.52
N ASP A 28 1.79 -23.65 -2.28
CA ASP A 28 1.90 -22.60 -1.26
C ASP A 28 3.37 -22.35 -0.88
N ILE A 29 4.21 -23.38 -0.81
CA ILE A 29 5.66 -23.23 -0.62
C ILE A 29 6.28 -22.48 -1.80
N ILE A 30 5.93 -22.86 -3.04
CA ILE A 30 6.44 -22.19 -4.24
C ILE A 30 6.07 -20.70 -4.21
N PHE A 31 4.81 -20.36 -3.91
CA PHE A 31 4.39 -18.96 -3.84
C PHE A 31 4.96 -18.22 -2.65
N PHE A 32 5.12 -18.86 -1.50
CA PHE A 32 5.83 -18.28 -0.37
C PHE A 32 7.26 -17.87 -0.78
N VAL A 33 8.01 -18.76 -1.41
CA VAL A 33 9.37 -18.46 -1.89
C VAL A 33 9.35 -17.36 -2.96
N ALA A 34 8.41 -17.42 -3.91
CA ALA A 34 8.28 -16.41 -4.96
C ALA A 34 7.98 -15.01 -4.38
N ILE A 35 7.01 -14.91 -3.46
CA ILE A 35 6.64 -13.68 -2.78
C ILE A 35 7.77 -13.18 -1.89
N PHE A 36 8.49 -14.08 -1.22
CA PHE A 36 9.69 -13.72 -0.45
C PHE A 36 10.78 -13.11 -1.33
N ILE A 37 11.03 -13.67 -2.52
CA ILE A 37 11.94 -13.10 -3.51
C ILE A 37 11.45 -11.71 -3.97
N ALA A 38 10.16 -11.56 -4.26
CA ALA A 38 9.58 -10.26 -4.63
C ALA A 38 9.70 -9.24 -3.48
N TRP A 39 9.53 -9.67 -2.24
CA TRP A 39 9.66 -8.86 -1.02
C TRP A 39 11.10 -8.39 -0.80
N ILE A 40 12.11 -9.26 -0.92
CA ILE A 40 13.53 -8.88 -0.81
C ILE A 40 13.91 -7.82 -1.87
N ARG A 41 13.26 -7.86 -3.03
CA ARG A 41 13.51 -6.91 -4.11
C ARG A 41 12.89 -5.53 -3.89
N GLN A 42 11.99 -5.39 -2.91
CA GLN A 42 11.42 -4.10 -2.55
C GLN A 42 12.51 -3.21 -1.90
N PRO A 43 12.52 -1.90 -2.19
CA PRO A 43 13.44 -0.99 -1.54
C PRO A 43 13.14 -0.84 -0.05
N ALA A 44 14.16 -0.44 0.72
CA ALA A 44 14.04 -0.26 2.15
C ALA A 44 12.99 0.81 2.51
N TRP A 45 12.22 0.57 3.57
CA TRP A 45 11.09 1.43 4.00
C TRP A 45 11.41 2.93 4.02
N HIS A 46 12.62 3.31 4.45
CA HIS A 46 13.05 4.71 4.56
C HIS A 46 13.26 5.41 3.20
N ARG A 47 13.46 4.66 2.11
CA ARG A 47 13.62 5.19 0.74
C ARG A 47 12.32 5.19 -0.07
N THR A 48 11.27 4.57 0.46
CA THR A 48 10.00 4.42 -0.24
C THR A 48 9.12 5.66 -0.11
N THR A 49 8.48 6.05 -1.22
CA THR A 49 7.50 7.15 -1.20
C THR A 49 6.27 6.74 -0.38
N LYS A 50 5.48 7.71 0.10
CA LYS A 50 4.31 7.46 0.95
C LYS A 50 3.32 6.46 0.32
N VAL A 51 3.19 6.48 -1.01
CA VAL A 51 2.28 5.59 -1.75
C VAL A 51 2.82 4.15 -1.77
N TYR A 52 4.13 3.97 -1.99
CA TYR A 52 4.75 2.64 -2.02
C TYR A 52 4.85 1.98 -0.65
N ARG A 53 4.80 2.75 0.45
CA ARG A 53 4.68 2.18 1.81
C ARG A 53 3.44 1.29 1.98
N PHE A 54 2.34 1.59 1.29
CA PHE A 54 1.14 0.73 1.32
C PHE A 54 1.39 -0.59 0.59
N VAL A 55 2.08 -0.56 -0.55
CA VAL A 55 2.49 -1.76 -1.28
C VAL A 55 3.45 -2.59 -0.43
N LEU A 56 4.45 -1.96 0.18
CA LEU A 56 5.40 -2.62 1.05
C LEU A 56 4.70 -3.24 2.26
N PHE A 57 3.80 -2.52 2.93
CA PHE A 57 2.95 -3.07 3.99
C PHE A 57 2.15 -4.28 3.51
N SER A 58 1.50 -4.18 2.34
CA SER A 58 0.75 -5.30 1.77
C SER A 58 1.63 -6.53 1.51
N ALA A 59 2.87 -6.35 1.03
CA ALA A 59 3.81 -7.44 0.83
C ALA A 59 4.18 -8.15 2.15
N HIS A 60 4.34 -7.40 3.25
CA HIS A 60 4.57 -7.98 4.57
C HIS A 60 3.35 -8.77 5.06
N VAL A 61 2.14 -8.22 4.87
CA VAL A 61 0.89 -8.88 5.29
C VAL A 61 0.63 -10.14 4.45
N VAL A 62 0.88 -10.10 3.15
CA VAL A 62 0.80 -11.29 2.26
C VAL A 62 1.81 -12.35 2.70
N LEU A 63 3.05 -11.96 3.00
CA LEU A 63 4.07 -12.91 3.47
C LEU A 63 3.66 -13.54 4.80
N ALA A 64 3.16 -12.74 5.75
CA ALA A 64 2.63 -13.24 7.01
C ALA A 64 1.47 -14.21 6.77
N TRP A 65 0.55 -13.88 5.86
CA TRP A 65 -0.57 -14.77 5.49
C TRP A 65 -0.08 -16.12 4.96
N TYR A 66 0.90 -16.16 4.06
CA TYR A 66 1.48 -17.42 3.58
C TYR A 66 2.18 -18.22 4.69
N ILE A 67 2.89 -17.55 5.60
CA ILE A 67 3.50 -18.21 6.77
C ILE A 67 2.42 -18.86 7.63
N PHE A 68 1.36 -18.13 7.99
CA PHE A 68 0.28 -18.68 8.80
C PHE A 68 -0.46 -19.80 8.08
N THR A 69 -0.69 -19.70 6.76
CA THR A 69 -1.28 -20.77 5.95
C THR A 69 -0.41 -22.03 5.91
N LEU A 70 0.91 -21.88 5.78
CA LEU A 70 1.83 -23.02 5.82
C LEU A 70 1.85 -23.67 7.21
N LEU A 71 1.91 -22.87 8.27
CA LEU A 71 1.83 -23.38 9.65
C LEU A 71 0.51 -24.13 9.88
N ASP A 72 -0.61 -23.58 9.40
CA ASP A 72 -1.92 -24.23 9.42
C ASP A 72 -1.86 -25.62 8.78
N LEU A 73 -1.37 -25.71 7.55
CA LEU A 73 -1.25 -26.96 6.81
C LEU A 73 -0.39 -28.00 7.55
N PHE A 74 0.72 -27.59 8.15
CA PHE A 74 1.57 -28.48 8.94
C PHE A 74 0.93 -28.92 10.27
N LEU A 75 0.27 -28.00 10.98
CA LEU A 75 -0.48 -28.32 12.19
C LEU A 75 -1.63 -29.29 11.90
N HIS A 76 -2.26 -29.12 10.74
CA HIS A 76 -3.29 -30.03 10.28
C HIS A 76 -2.75 -31.42 10.02
N GLU A 77 -1.67 -31.54 9.24
CA GLU A 77 -1.09 -32.83 8.88
C GLU A 77 -0.52 -33.57 10.10
N SER A 78 0.11 -32.84 11.03
CA SER A 78 0.62 -33.41 12.28
C SER A 78 -0.49 -33.88 13.24
N ARG A 79 -1.77 -33.62 12.93
CA ARG A 79 -2.94 -33.96 13.74
C ARG A 79 -2.81 -33.48 15.19
N LEU A 80 -2.10 -32.38 15.42
CA LEU A 80 -1.99 -31.73 16.72
C LEU A 80 -3.35 -31.06 17.03
N LYS A 81 -4.32 -31.89 17.42
CA LYS A 81 -5.73 -31.51 17.63
C LYS A 81 -5.88 -30.61 18.85
N ALA A 82 -6.03 -29.31 18.63
CA ALA A 82 -6.76 -28.42 19.52
C ALA A 82 -8.07 -28.02 18.82
N THR A 83 -9.11 -28.85 18.96
CA THR A 83 -10.39 -28.77 18.23
C THR A 83 -11.05 -27.38 18.27
N TYR A 84 -10.80 -26.60 19.33
CA TYR A 84 -11.38 -25.26 19.54
C TYR A 84 -10.45 -24.10 19.22
N GLY A 85 -9.12 -24.29 19.29
CA GLY A 85 -8.15 -23.23 18.97
C GLY A 85 -8.06 -22.93 17.48
N TYR A 86 -8.40 -23.91 16.65
CA TYR A 86 -8.29 -23.82 15.20
C TYR A 86 -9.38 -22.92 14.56
N ILE A 87 -10.55 -22.84 15.17
CA ILE A 87 -11.66 -21.99 14.72
C ILE A 87 -11.27 -20.49 14.81
N LEU A 88 -10.73 -20.07 15.96
CA LEU A 88 -10.22 -18.71 16.13
C LEU A 88 -9.03 -18.40 15.22
N PHE A 89 -8.20 -19.41 14.92
CA PHE A 89 -7.07 -19.26 14.02
C PHE A 89 -7.50 -18.94 12.58
N TYR A 90 -8.55 -19.58 12.06
CA TYR A 90 -9.10 -19.27 10.73
C TYR A 90 -9.59 -17.83 10.61
N PHE A 91 -10.23 -17.30 11.66
CA PHE A 91 -10.64 -15.90 11.71
C PHE A 91 -9.45 -14.95 11.52
N PHE A 92 -8.34 -15.17 12.25
CA PHE A 92 -7.15 -14.34 12.09
C PHE A 92 -6.54 -14.48 10.69
N LEU A 93 -6.51 -15.70 10.14
CA LEU A 93 -5.98 -15.95 8.80
C LEU A 93 -6.80 -15.23 7.72
N ALA A 94 -8.13 -15.25 7.83
CA ALA A 94 -9.03 -14.50 6.97
C ALA A 94 -8.82 -12.98 7.10
N ALA A 95 -8.70 -12.47 8.32
CA ALA A 95 -8.46 -11.05 8.57
C ALA A 95 -7.13 -10.56 7.98
N ILE A 96 -6.05 -11.35 8.10
CA ILE A 96 -4.74 -11.05 7.50
C ILE A 96 -4.87 -11.05 5.97
N LYS A 97 -5.51 -12.07 5.37
CA LYS A 97 -5.72 -12.16 3.92
C LYS A 97 -6.45 -10.93 3.38
N LEU A 98 -7.57 -10.56 4.00
CA LEU A 98 -8.37 -9.41 3.57
C LEU A 98 -7.61 -8.10 3.72
N SER A 99 -6.84 -7.95 4.81
CA SER A 99 -5.97 -6.79 5.01
C SER A 99 -4.91 -6.67 3.91
N ALA A 100 -4.31 -7.80 3.52
CA ALA A 100 -3.39 -7.88 2.39
C ALA A 100 -4.06 -7.47 1.08
N ASP A 101 -5.24 -8.03 0.79
CA ASP A 101 -5.98 -7.78 -0.45
C ASP A 101 -6.36 -6.31 -0.61
N VAL A 102 -6.91 -5.71 0.45
CA VAL A 102 -7.29 -4.29 0.47
C VAL A 102 -6.06 -3.39 0.36
N SER A 103 -4.99 -3.68 1.11
CA SER A 103 -3.78 -2.85 1.11
C SER A 103 -3.05 -2.88 -0.23
N LEU A 104 -2.94 -4.07 -0.84
CA LEU A 104 -2.28 -4.24 -2.13
C LEU A 104 -3.05 -3.49 -3.22
N LEU A 105 -4.37 -3.69 -3.29
CA LEU A 105 -5.20 -3.04 -4.29
C LEU A 105 -5.25 -1.51 -4.10
N SER A 106 -5.37 -1.04 -2.86
CA SER A 106 -5.29 0.39 -2.51
C SER A 106 -3.96 1.00 -2.95
N GLY A 107 -2.84 0.32 -2.69
CA GLY A 107 -1.51 0.75 -3.12
C GLY A 107 -1.42 0.92 -4.63
N VAL A 108 -1.84 -0.09 -5.40
CA VAL A 108 -1.80 -0.05 -6.87
C VAL A 108 -2.70 1.05 -7.45
N VAL A 109 -3.91 1.21 -6.92
CA VAL A 109 -4.83 2.28 -7.33
C VAL A 109 -4.21 3.64 -7.09
N ARG A 110 -3.60 3.88 -5.93
CA ARG A 110 -2.94 5.15 -5.61
C ARG A 110 -1.74 5.43 -6.53
N ILE A 111 -0.92 4.42 -6.84
CA ILE A 111 0.18 4.55 -7.82
C ILE A 111 -0.38 4.96 -9.17
N THR A 112 -1.43 4.27 -9.64
CA THR A 112 -2.06 4.53 -10.93
C THR A 112 -2.62 5.96 -11.00
N ILE A 113 -3.32 6.41 -9.95
CA ILE A 113 -3.92 7.75 -9.90
C ILE A 113 -2.84 8.83 -9.86
N GLN A 114 -1.74 8.60 -9.12
CA GLN A 114 -0.62 9.53 -9.07
C GLN A 114 -0.01 9.74 -10.45
N GLN A 115 0.14 8.67 -11.24
CA GLN A 115 0.65 8.73 -12.62
C GLN A 115 -0.24 9.58 -13.55
N ILE A 116 -1.57 9.51 -13.41
CA ILE A 116 -2.51 10.29 -14.25
C ILE A 116 -2.86 11.67 -13.68
N TYR A 117 -2.43 12.00 -12.45
CA TYR A 117 -2.95 13.14 -11.69
C TYR A 117 -2.80 14.48 -12.42
N HIS A 118 -1.65 14.70 -13.04
CA HIS A 118 -1.33 15.94 -13.74
C HIS A 118 -1.78 15.97 -15.21
N LYS A 119 -2.15 14.81 -15.77
CA LYS A 119 -2.47 14.67 -17.20
C LYS A 119 -3.97 14.80 -17.48
N ILE A 120 -4.84 14.50 -16.50
CA ILE A 120 -6.29 14.52 -16.69
C ILE A 120 -6.94 15.62 -15.84
N ARG A 121 -7.73 16.49 -16.49
CA ARG A 121 -8.49 17.58 -15.83
C ARG A 121 -9.34 17.10 -14.65
N ASN A 122 -9.92 15.91 -14.77
CA ASN A 122 -10.83 15.31 -13.77
C ASN A 122 -10.12 14.36 -12.79
N ALA A 123 -8.78 14.36 -12.72
CA ALA A 123 -8.04 13.46 -11.84
C ALA A 123 -8.43 13.57 -10.37
N LYS A 124 -8.80 14.77 -9.89
CA LYS A 124 -9.30 14.97 -8.51
C LYS A 124 -10.59 14.20 -8.23
N VAL A 125 -11.49 14.12 -9.20
CA VAL A 125 -12.73 13.34 -9.09
C VAL A 125 -12.40 11.85 -9.10
N CYS A 126 -11.49 11.41 -9.97
CA CYS A 126 -11.03 10.02 -10.02
C CYS A 126 -10.40 9.59 -8.68
N LEU A 127 -9.58 10.46 -8.06
CA LEU A 127 -9.00 10.24 -6.74
C LEU A 127 -10.09 10.10 -5.67
N LEU A 128 -11.04 11.04 -5.61
CA LEU A 128 -12.13 11.01 -4.64
C LEU A 128 -12.98 9.74 -4.76
N VAL A 129 -13.36 9.37 -6.00
CA VAL A 129 -14.13 8.15 -6.26
C VAL A 129 -13.34 6.92 -5.83
N SER A 130 -12.06 6.85 -6.16
CA SER A 130 -11.23 5.68 -5.81
C SER A 130 -11.04 5.53 -4.30
N GLU A 131 -10.82 6.64 -3.57
CA GLU A 131 -10.75 6.60 -2.10
C GLU A 131 -12.08 6.21 -1.47
N LEU A 132 -13.22 6.66 -2.02
CA LEU A 132 -14.55 6.22 -1.58
C LEU A 132 -14.73 4.70 -1.76
N PHE A 133 -14.31 4.16 -2.91
CA PHE A 133 -14.35 2.72 -3.17
C PHE A 133 -13.44 1.93 -2.21
N ILE A 134 -12.25 2.45 -1.90
CA ILE A 134 -11.33 1.83 -0.93
C ILE A 134 -11.96 1.81 0.47
N ILE A 135 -12.55 2.92 0.92
CA ILE A 135 -13.25 2.99 2.21
C ILE A 135 -14.41 2.00 2.26
N LEU A 136 -15.21 1.93 1.20
CA LEU A 136 -16.33 0.98 1.12
C LEU A 136 -15.85 -0.47 1.14
N LEU A 137 -14.75 -0.77 0.45
CA LEU A 137 -14.12 -2.09 0.48
C LEU A 137 -13.62 -2.45 1.89
N MET A 138 -13.01 -1.51 2.62
CA MET A 138 -12.62 -1.70 4.03
C MET A 138 -13.82 -1.96 4.94
N ILE A 139 -14.91 -1.21 4.77
CA ILE A 139 -16.15 -1.40 5.54
C ILE A 139 -16.70 -2.80 5.26
N LEU A 140 -16.80 -3.20 4.00
CA LEU A 140 -17.25 -4.54 3.61
C LEU A 140 -16.36 -5.64 4.19
N ALA A 141 -15.03 -5.46 4.18
CA ALA A 141 -14.10 -6.40 4.79
C ALA A 141 -14.34 -6.54 6.30
N LEU A 142 -14.56 -5.44 7.03
CA LEU A 142 -14.86 -5.48 8.46
C LEU A 142 -16.20 -6.17 8.76
N TYR A 143 -17.24 -5.87 7.98
CA TYR A 143 -18.54 -6.54 8.11
C TYR A 143 -18.44 -8.04 7.79
N TYR A 144 -17.69 -8.40 6.75
CA TYR A 144 -17.46 -9.80 6.39
C TYR A 144 -16.70 -10.54 7.49
N ILE A 145 -15.59 -9.98 8.00
CA ILE A 145 -14.83 -10.55 9.12
C ILE A 145 -15.70 -10.70 10.38
N GLY A 146 -16.53 -9.71 10.69
CA GLY A 146 -17.46 -9.77 11.81
C GLY A 146 -18.54 -10.85 11.65
N SER A 147 -19.08 -10.99 10.44
CA SER A 147 -20.05 -12.05 10.11
C SER A 147 -19.40 -13.43 10.17
N PHE A 148 -18.17 -13.56 9.68
CA PHE A 148 -17.39 -14.80 9.74
C PHE A 148 -17.13 -15.21 11.19
N LEU A 149 -16.73 -14.27 12.05
CA LEU A 149 -16.57 -14.53 13.49
C LEU A 149 -17.88 -14.96 14.14
N ALA A 150 -19.00 -14.35 13.76
CA ALA A 150 -20.31 -14.72 14.26
C ALA A 150 -20.70 -16.15 13.85
N ASP A 151 -20.43 -16.54 12.59
CA ASP A 151 -20.64 -17.92 12.11
C ASP A 151 -19.82 -18.90 12.95
N GLU A 152 -18.53 -18.64 13.14
CA GLU A 152 -17.63 -19.48 13.94
C GLU A 152 -18.08 -19.60 15.41
N VAL A 153 -18.53 -18.51 16.04
CA VAL A 153 -19.07 -18.54 17.42
C VAL A 153 -20.37 -19.35 17.49
N VAL A 154 -21.23 -19.23 16.49
CA VAL A 154 -22.48 -19.98 16.41
C VAL A 154 -22.24 -21.48 16.23
N TRP A 155 -21.22 -21.85 15.46
CA TRP A 155 -20.75 -23.24 15.36
C TRP A 155 -20.25 -23.78 16.69
N LEU A 156 -19.52 -22.96 17.47
CA LEU A 156 -19.01 -23.36 18.78
C LEU A 156 -20.14 -23.58 19.82
N GLN A 157 -21.24 -22.84 19.72
CA GLN A 157 -22.32 -22.84 20.72
C GLN A 157 -23.45 -23.86 20.45
N VAL A 158 -23.37 -24.66 19.37
CA VAL A 158 -24.41 -25.64 18.99
C VAL A 158 -25.80 -24.99 18.90
N VAL A 159 -25.88 -23.86 18.19
CA VAL A 159 -27.12 -23.09 18.03
C VAL A 159 -28.08 -23.77 17.05
N GLU A 160 -29.37 -23.40 17.10
CA GLU A 160 -30.38 -23.85 16.14
C GLU A 160 -29.94 -23.63 14.67
N PRO A 161 -30.19 -24.62 13.79
CA PRO A 161 -29.71 -24.61 12.41
C PRO A 161 -30.29 -23.46 11.57
N VAL A 162 -31.45 -22.92 11.96
CA VAL A 162 -32.08 -21.78 11.29
C VAL A 162 -31.25 -20.50 11.48
N ILE A 163 -30.72 -20.29 12.69
CA ILE A 163 -29.89 -19.13 13.01
C ILE A 163 -28.54 -19.24 12.31
N ALA A 164 -27.93 -20.43 12.34
CA ALA A 164 -26.69 -20.70 11.61
C ALA A 164 -26.85 -20.41 10.11
N ALA A 165 -27.90 -20.95 9.47
CA ALA A 165 -28.16 -20.70 8.05
C ALA A 165 -28.40 -19.22 7.71
N ALA A 166 -29.04 -18.46 8.61
CA ALA A 166 -29.26 -17.02 8.41
C ALA A 166 -27.94 -16.24 8.42
N ILE A 167 -27.02 -16.59 9.33
CA ILE A 167 -25.70 -15.95 9.45
C ILE A 167 -24.81 -16.30 8.27
N THR A 168 -24.71 -17.58 7.90
CA THR A 168 -23.95 -18.00 6.73
C THR A 168 -24.47 -17.35 5.43
N ASN A 169 -25.78 -17.17 5.28
CA ASN A 169 -26.35 -16.45 4.13
C ASN A 169 -25.95 -14.97 4.11
N GLN A 170 -25.89 -14.32 5.28
CA GLN A 170 -25.44 -12.93 5.40
C GLN A 170 -23.95 -12.80 5.06
N GLU A 171 -23.13 -13.72 5.57
CA GLU A 171 -21.71 -13.82 5.26
C GLU A 171 -21.45 -13.94 3.75
N ASN A 172 -22.12 -14.90 3.08
CA ASN A 172 -21.98 -15.13 1.65
C ASN A 172 -22.32 -13.88 0.81
N LYS A 173 -23.34 -13.11 1.22
CA LYS A 173 -23.71 -11.85 0.55
C LYS A 173 -22.62 -10.79 0.73
N LEU A 174 -22.04 -10.69 1.93
CA LEU A 174 -20.96 -9.76 2.22
C LEU A 174 -19.68 -10.12 1.46
N GLU A 175 -19.31 -11.40 1.39
CA GLU A 175 -18.18 -11.87 0.57
C GLU A 175 -18.41 -11.55 -0.91
N THR A 176 -19.60 -11.82 -1.43
CA THR A 176 -19.96 -11.52 -2.82
C THR A 176 -19.84 -10.02 -3.10
N ALA A 177 -20.38 -9.18 -2.21
CA ALA A 177 -20.25 -7.73 -2.34
C ALA A 177 -18.78 -7.29 -2.30
N PHE A 178 -17.99 -7.80 -1.35
CA PHE A 178 -16.57 -7.49 -1.23
C PHE A 178 -15.81 -7.82 -2.52
N VAL A 179 -16.01 -9.02 -3.09
CA VAL A 179 -15.31 -9.44 -4.31
C VAL A 179 -15.77 -8.64 -5.54
N VAL A 180 -17.06 -8.26 -5.63
CA VAL A 180 -17.54 -7.34 -6.67
C VAL A 180 -16.83 -5.99 -6.58
N PHE A 181 -16.73 -5.40 -5.39
CA PHE A 181 -16.03 -4.12 -5.20
C PHE A 181 -14.53 -4.23 -5.50
N GLN A 182 -13.90 -5.35 -5.13
CA GLN A 182 -12.51 -5.62 -5.46
C GLN A 182 -12.28 -5.69 -6.98
N TRP A 183 -13.18 -6.35 -7.71
CA TRP A 183 -13.14 -6.42 -9.18
C TRP A 183 -13.40 -5.06 -9.85
N LEU A 184 -14.34 -4.26 -9.33
CA LEU A 184 -14.58 -2.90 -9.85
C LEU A 184 -13.34 -2.01 -9.67
N LEU A 185 -12.73 -2.06 -8.49
CA LEU A 185 -11.55 -1.26 -8.17
C LEU A 185 -10.31 -1.70 -8.97
N SER A 186 -10.11 -3.01 -9.19
CA SER A 186 -9.04 -3.51 -10.06
C SER A 186 -9.28 -3.14 -11.54
N SER A 187 -10.53 -3.13 -11.99
CA SER A 187 -10.91 -2.66 -13.33
C SER A 187 -10.60 -1.18 -13.51
N MET A 188 -10.93 -0.34 -12.51
CA MET A 188 -10.59 1.08 -12.53
C MET A 188 -9.07 1.30 -12.60
N ALA A 189 -8.29 0.56 -11.80
CA ALA A 189 -6.83 0.64 -11.84
C ALA A 189 -6.27 0.22 -13.21
N LEU A 190 -6.80 -0.86 -13.80
CA LEU A 190 -6.40 -1.32 -15.12
C LEU A 190 -6.68 -0.25 -16.20
N VAL A 191 -7.92 0.26 -16.25
CA VAL A 191 -8.29 1.33 -17.20
C VAL A 191 -7.42 2.57 -17.00
N GLY A 192 -7.19 2.99 -15.76
CA GLY A 192 -6.34 4.13 -15.44
C GLY A 192 -4.89 3.94 -15.92
N SER A 193 -4.31 2.76 -15.67
CA SER A 193 -2.93 2.45 -16.09
C SER A 193 -2.79 2.35 -17.61
N SER A 194 -3.78 1.77 -18.30
CA SER A 194 -3.79 1.71 -19.76
C SER A 194 -3.93 3.09 -20.38
N LEU A 195 -4.82 3.93 -19.84
CA LEU A 195 -4.99 5.31 -20.29
C LEU A 195 -3.71 6.13 -20.09
N HIS A 196 -3.00 5.93 -18.97
CA HIS A 196 -1.70 6.57 -18.72
C HIS A 196 -0.68 6.23 -19.82
N VAL A 197 -0.55 4.95 -20.19
CA VAL A 197 0.33 4.53 -21.29
C VAL A 197 -0.07 5.18 -22.61
N LEU A 198 -1.37 5.21 -22.94
CA LEU A 198 -1.86 5.81 -24.19
C LEU A 198 -1.53 7.31 -24.27
N ILE A 199 -1.74 8.06 -23.17
CA ILE A 199 -1.41 9.49 -23.13
C ILE A 199 0.09 9.72 -23.35
N LEU A 200 0.95 8.93 -22.71
CA LEU A 200 2.40 9.08 -22.88
C LEU A 200 2.88 8.70 -24.28
N GLN A 201 2.26 7.70 -24.91
CA GLN A 201 2.56 7.34 -26.30
C GLN A 201 2.17 8.47 -27.27
N GLU A 202 1.08 9.20 -27.00
CA GLU A 202 0.67 10.36 -27.81
C GLU A 202 1.60 11.58 -27.63
N GLU A 203 2.11 11.80 -26.42
CA GLU A 203 2.98 12.95 -26.12
C GLU A 203 4.45 12.75 -26.53
N ASP A 204 5.03 11.61 -26.16
CA ASP A 204 6.49 11.39 -26.23
C ASP A 204 6.90 10.33 -27.27
N ASN A 205 5.96 9.78 -28.05
CA ASN A 205 6.12 8.63 -28.96
C ASN A 205 6.59 7.31 -28.30
N GLU A 206 7.02 7.33 -27.04
CA GLU A 206 7.43 6.17 -26.28
C GLU A 206 7.03 6.30 -24.81
N ALA A 207 6.30 5.31 -24.28
CA ALA A 207 5.99 5.25 -22.87
C ALA A 207 7.15 4.60 -22.09
N PRO A 208 7.51 5.11 -20.91
CA PRO A 208 8.58 4.54 -20.10
C PRO A 208 8.19 3.15 -19.56
N LEU A 209 9.20 2.31 -19.32
CA LEU A 209 9.02 0.91 -18.88
C LEU A 209 8.11 0.77 -17.66
N TYR A 210 8.24 1.69 -16.69
CA TYR A 210 7.44 1.65 -15.47
C TYR A 210 5.93 1.75 -15.74
N SER A 211 5.51 2.44 -16.79
CA SER A 211 4.09 2.55 -17.17
C SER A 211 3.53 1.22 -17.67
N TYR A 212 4.29 0.48 -18.49
CA TYR A 212 3.92 -0.86 -18.92
C TYR A 212 3.88 -1.84 -17.74
N LEU A 213 4.85 -1.76 -16.83
CA LEU A 213 4.86 -2.57 -15.61
C LEU A 213 3.62 -2.30 -14.73
N THR A 214 3.15 -1.04 -14.65
CA THR A 214 1.89 -0.73 -13.94
C THR A 214 0.71 -1.44 -14.59
N VAL A 215 0.62 -1.46 -15.92
CA VAL A 215 -0.43 -2.20 -16.66
C VAL A 215 -0.37 -3.70 -16.38
N VAL A 216 0.82 -4.30 -16.34
CA VAL A 216 0.98 -5.73 -16.01
C VAL A 216 0.55 -6.01 -14.56
N ALA A 217 0.91 -5.13 -13.62
CA ALA A 217 0.50 -5.25 -12.22
C ALA A 217 -1.03 -5.16 -12.05
N THR A 218 -1.66 -4.15 -12.66
CA THR A 218 -3.12 -3.97 -12.60
C THR A 218 -3.86 -5.08 -13.33
N SER A 219 -3.35 -5.56 -14.47
CA SER A 219 -3.90 -6.72 -15.20
C SER A 219 -3.84 -7.99 -14.36
N SER A 220 -2.73 -8.22 -13.65
CA SER A 220 -2.58 -9.36 -12.75
C SER A 220 -3.62 -9.31 -11.62
N LEU A 221 -3.83 -8.15 -10.99
CA LEU A 221 -4.85 -7.97 -9.96
C LEU A 221 -6.28 -8.08 -10.51
N PHE A 222 -6.52 -7.60 -11.73
CA PHE A 222 -7.81 -7.77 -12.42
C PHE A 222 -8.13 -9.24 -12.63
N ILE A 223 -7.21 -10.02 -13.23
CA ILE A 223 -7.39 -11.46 -13.45
C ILE A 223 -7.66 -12.18 -12.12
N ARG A 224 -6.88 -11.86 -11.07
CA ARG A 224 -7.08 -12.39 -9.71
C ARG A 224 -8.49 -12.12 -9.20
N SER A 225 -8.93 -10.86 -9.25
CA SER A 225 -10.25 -10.45 -8.77
C SER A 225 -11.40 -11.03 -9.60
N LEU A 226 -11.22 -11.19 -10.91
CA LEU A 226 -12.22 -11.79 -11.80
C LEU A 226 -12.37 -13.28 -11.54
N ALA A 227 -11.26 -14.00 -11.34
CA ALA A 227 -11.30 -15.41 -10.97
C ALA A 227 -12.02 -15.64 -9.64
N GLU A 228 -11.71 -14.82 -8.63
CA GLU A 228 -12.41 -14.81 -7.34
C GLU A 228 -13.91 -14.52 -7.51
N LEU A 229 -14.27 -13.52 -8.33
CA LEU A 229 -15.67 -13.18 -8.61
C LEU A 229 -16.43 -14.35 -9.24
N VAL A 230 -15.84 -14.97 -10.27
CA VAL A 230 -16.45 -16.13 -10.96
C VAL A 230 -16.66 -17.29 -9.98
N ILE A 231 -15.69 -17.54 -9.10
CA ILE A 231 -15.79 -18.60 -8.08
C ILE A 231 -16.91 -18.25 -7.09
N VAL A 232 -16.84 -17.09 -6.44
CA VAL A 232 -17.81 -16.68 -5.41
C VAL A 232 -19.23 -16.62 -5.96
N VAL A 233 -19.45 -16.02 -7.13
CA VAL A 233 -20.79 -15.97 -7.75
C VAL A 233 -21.29 -17.37 -8.10
N ARG A 234 -20.43 -18.22 -8.71
CA ARG A 234 -20.85 -19.56 -9.14
C ARG A 234 -21.21 -20.47 -7.97
N TYR A 235 -20.53 -20.34 -6.83
CA TYR A 235 -20.74 -21.26 -5.71
C TYR A 235 -21.70 -20.71 -4.65
N HIS A 236 -21.66 -19.42 -4.35
CA HIS A 236 -22.53 -18.82 -3.33
C HIS A 236 -23.89 -18.42 -3.90
N LEU A 237 -23.98 -17.92 -5.14
CA LEU A 237 -25.26 -17.49 -5.73
C LEU A 237 -26.03 -18.64 -6.39
N HIS A 238 -25.33 -19.57 -7.05
CA HIS A 238 -25.95 -20.65 -7.82
C HIS A 238 -26.01 -22.00 -7.08
N HIS A 239 -25.58 -22.05 -5.82
CA HIS A 239 -25.62 -23.25 -4.96
C HIS A 239 -25.01 -24.51 -5.61
N HIS A 240 -24.03 -24.35 -6.50
CA HIS A 240 -23.31 -25.48 -7.06
C HIS A 240 -22.34 -26.07 -6.03
N LEU A 241 -22.20 -27.40 -6.00
CA LEU A 241 -21.14 -28.05 -5.23
C LEU A 241 -19.78 -27.65 -5.82
N LEU A 242 -18.81 -27.26 -4.99
CA LEU A 242 -17.44 -27.01 -5.47
C LEU A 242 -16.85 -28.31 -6.06
N PRO A 243 -16.46 -28.33 -7.35
CA PRO A 243 -15.58 -29.36 -7.87
C PRO A 243 -14.34 -29.48 -6.99
N LYS A 244 -13.87 -30.70 -6.74
CA LYS A 244 -12.71 -30.98 -5.88
C LYS A 244 -11.44 -30.20 -6.29
N GLY A 245 -11.32 -29.78 -7.56
CA GLY A 245 -10.17 -29.03 -8.09
C GLY A 245 -10.22 -27.51 -7.92
N THR A 246 -11.39 -26.95 -7.58
CA THR A 246 -11.59 -25.49 -7.57
C THR A 246 -10.71 -24.75 -6.55
N PRO A 247 -10.54 -25.23 -5.30
CA PRO A 247 -9.70 -24.52 -4.34
C PRO A 247 -8.23 -24.40 -4.77
N LEU A 248 -7.65 -25.43 -5.39
CA LEU A 248 -6.27 -25.43 -5.88
C LEU A 248 -6.11 -24.47 -7.05
N ALA A 249 -7.09 -24.44 -7.96
CA ALA A 249 -7.11 -23.47 -9.05
C ALA A 249 -7.24 -22.04 -8.52
N ARG A 250 -8.07 -21.82 -7.49
CA ARG A 250 -8.22 -20.53 -6.79
C ARG A 250 -6.89 -20.09 -6.20
N ASP A 251 -6.24 -20.94 -5.41
CA ASP A 251 -4.96 -20.65 -4.76
C ASP A 251 -3.83 -20.44 -5.78
N PHE A 252 -3.83 -21.22 -6.87
CA PHE A 252 -2.87 -21.06 -7.96
C PHE A 252 -2.99 -19.71 -8.66
N ILE A 253 -4.21 -19.33 -9.07
CA ILE A 253 -4.47 -18.03 -9.70
C ILE A 253 -4.16 -16.90 -8.73
N TYR A 254 -4.57 -17.04 -7.47
CA TYR A 254 -4.28 -16.04 -6.44
C TYR A 254 -2.77 -15.84 -6.29
N GLY A 255 -2.00 -16.91 -6.11
CA GLY A 255 -0.56 -16.84 -5.92
C GLY A 255 0.19 -16.27 -7.12
N ILE A 256 -0.10 -16.76 -8.33
CA ILE A 256 0.63 -16.33 -9.54
C ILE A 256 0.37 -14.86 -9.87
N CYS A 257 -0.87 -14.41 -9.75
CA CYS A 257 -1.24 -13.03 -10.02
C CYS A 257 -0.71 -12.08 -8.93
N THR A 258 -0.72 -12.50 -7.66
CA THR A 258 -0.18 -11.69 -6.55
C THR A 258 1.34 -11.56 -6.67
N PHE A 259 2.04 -12.66 -6.97
CA PHE A 259 3.49 -12.63 -7.21
C PHE A 259 3.85 -11.73 -8.41
N SER A 260 3.15 -11.90 -9.54
CA SER A 260 3.35 -11.08 -10.74
C SER A 260 3.16 -9.58 -10.44
N ALA A 261 2.08 -9.22 -9.73
CA ALA A 261 1.83 -7.84 -9.33
C ALA A 261 2.93 -7.29 -8.42
N LEU A 262 3.32 -8.02 -7.37
CA LEU A 262 4.37 -7.59 -6.44
C LEU A 262 5.74 -7.43 -7.13
N LEU A 263 6.08 -8.33 -8.06
CA LEU A 263 7.31 -8.25 -8.83
C LEU A 263 7.35 -7.03 -9.75
N CYS A 264 6.23 -6.74 -10.43
CA CYS A 264 6.09 -5.55 -11.24
C CYS A 264 6.22 -4.29 -10.37
N LEU A 265 5.51 -4.21 -9.24
CA LEU A 265 5.57 -3.07 -8.33
C LEU A 265 6.96 -2.82 -7.76
N ALA A 266 7.69 -3.89 -7.39
CA ALA A 266 9.09 -3.79 -6.97
C ALA A 266 10.01 -3.20 -8.05
N SER A 267 9.67 -3.45 -9.32
CA SER A 267 10.44 -3.00 -10.47
C SER A 267 10.07 -1.56 -10.84
N ILE A 268 8.79 -1.19 -10.77
CA ILE A 268 8.31 0.19 -10.97
C ILE A 268 9.01 1.13 -9.98
N GLU A 269 9.14 0.77 -8.70
CA GLU A 269 9.80 1.67 -7.74
C GLU A 269 11.29 1.92 -8.04
N LYS A 270 11.98 0.96 -8.68
CA LYS A 270 13.38 1.11 -9.11
C LYS A 270 13.52 1.97 -10.36
N GLU A 271 12.58 1.80 -11.29
CA GLU A 271 12.56 2.46 -12.60
C GLU A 271 11.88 3.82 -12.57
N THR A 272 11.03 4.08 -11.57
CA THR A 272 10.53 5.43 -11.33
C THR A 272 11.77 6.21 -10.98
N PRO A 273 12.24 7.17 -11.81
CA PRO A 273 13.27 8.07 -11.36
C PRO A 273 12.72 8.58 -10.05
N VAL A 274 13.48 8.40 -8.95
CA VAL A 274 13.16 9.13 -7.74
C VAL A 274 13.00 10.53 -8.27
N GLU A 275 11.78 11.04 -8.26
CA GLU A 275 11.52 12.44 -8.43
C GLU A 275 12.20 12.98 -7.18
N ASN A 276 13.52 13.11 -7.32
CA ASN A 276 14.42 13.91 -6.58
C ASN A 276 13.85 15.28 -6.87
N THR A 277 12.73 15.54 -6.19
CA THR A 277 12.24 16.84 -5.86
C THR A 277 13.41 17.57 -5.21
N SER A 278 14.37 16.88 -4.59
CA SER A 278 15.75 17.34 -4.53
C SER A 278 16.41 17.42 -5.91
N ASN A 279 16.05 18.45 -6.69
CA ASN A 279 17.00 19.13 -7.57
C ASN A 279 18.34 19.12 -6.80
N PRO A 280 19.48 18.68 -7.33
CA PRO A 280 20.73 18.67 -6.57
C PRO A 280 21.01 20.01 -5.87
N ALA A 281 20.46 21.09 -6.41
CA ALA A 281 20.37 22.42 -5.82
C ALA A 281 19.61 22.52 -4.47
N GLU A 282 18.65 21.66 -4.15
CA GLU A 282 17.79 21.74 -2.95
C GLU A 282 18.53 21.44 -1.64
N PRO A 283 19.27 20.32 -1.47
CA PRO A 283 20.10 20.14 -0.27
C PRO A 283 21.19 21.22 -0.17
N HIS A 284 21.71 21.71 -1.31
CA HIS A 284 22.63 22.84 -1.33
C HIS A 284 21.95 24.15 -0.89
N MET A 285 20.73 24.41 -1.35
CA MET A 285 19.92 25.56 -0.99
C MET A 285 19.57 25.54 0.50
N GLU A 286 19.11 24.40 1.04
CA GLU A 286 18.79 24.29 2.47
C GLU A 286 20.02 24.52 3.35
N GLU A 287 21.17 23.95 2.98
CA GLU A 287 22.44 24.14 3.69
C GLU A 287 22.95 25.59 3.58
N GLU A 288 22.80 26.23 2.41
CA GLU A 288 23.21 27.61 2.18
C GLU A 288 22.29 28.60 2.92
N ILE A 289 20.98 28.36 2.93
CA ILE A 289 20.01 29.07 3.77
C ILE A 289 20.40 28.95 5.25
N ARG A 290 20.69 27.73 5.72
CA ARG A 290 21.08 27.47 7.12
C ARG A 290 22.35 28.23 7.48
N ARG A 291 23.39 28.15 6.64
CA ARG A 291 24.65 28.89 6.83
C ARG A 291 24.42 30.39 6.85
N ARG A 292 23.54 30.90 5.99
CA ARG A 292 23.24 32.33 5.93
C ARG A 292 22.49 32.82 7.16
N ILE A 293 21.51 32.06 7.64
CA ILE A 293 20.82 32.36 8.92
C ILE A 293 21.84 32.44 10.06
N ILE A 294 22.74 31.45 10.18
CA ILE A 294 23.79 31.43 11.22
C ILE A 294 24.73 32.63 11.06
N LYS A 295 25.22 32.89 9.84
CA LYS A 295 26.14 34.02 9.58
C LYS A 295 25.50 35.37 9.90
N THR A 296 24.21 35.57 9.60
CA THR A 296 23.49 36.80 9.94
C THR A 296 23.27 36.93 11.44
N LEU A 297 23.01 35.82 12.14
CA LEU A 297 22.95 35.80 13.61
C LEU A 297 24.29 36.16 14.24
N ASP A 298 25.38 35.54 13.78
CA ASP A 298 26.73 35.78 14.29
C ASP A 298 27.19 37.22 14.02
N ALA A 299 26.89 37.77 12.84
CA ALA A 299 27.21 39.15 12.49
C ALA A 299 26.48 40.15 13.40
N LYS A 300 25.20 39.91 13.69
CA LYS A 300 24.40 40.77 14.58
C LYS A 300 24.80 40.63 16.04
N ALA A 301 25.16 39.41 16.48
CA ALA A 301 25.72 39.17 17.80
C ALA A 301 27.08 39.89 17.97
N ALA A 302 27.96 39.81 16.98
CA ALA A 302 29.25 40.51 16.98
C ALA A 302 29.11 42.04 16.95
N ALA A 303 28.07 42.56 16.31
CA ALA A 303 27.74 43.99 16.29
C ALA A 303 27.22 44.53 17.63
N LYS A 304 27.06 43.68 18.67
CA LYS A 304 26.48 44.02 19.98
C LYS A 304 25.07 44.62 19.90
N GLU A 305 24.36 44.37 18.82
CA GLU A 305 22.94 44.70 18.72
C GLU A 305 22.13 43.76 19.63
N ALA A 306 20.95 44.18 20.08
CA ALA A 306 20.05 43.28 20.81
C ALA A 306 19.81 42.03 19.96
N LEU A 307 20.06 40.84 20.55
CA LEU A 307 20.02 39.57 19.84
C LEU A 307 18.70 39.44 19.07
N PRO A 308 18.74 39.42 17.73
CA PRO A 308 17.55 39.43 16.92
C PRO A 308 16.79 38.12 17.13
N SER A 309 15.45 38.19 17.17
CA SER A 309 14.65 36.97 17.14
C SER A 309 14.92 36.21 15.84
N LEU A 310 14.90 34.88 15.90
CA LEU A 310 15.16 34.07 14.70
C LEU A 310 14.16 34.40 13.58
N SER A 311 12.91 34.70 13.92
CA SER A 311 11.89 35.14 12.96
C SER A 311 12.29 36.42 12.20
N SER A 312 12.95 37.38 12.87
CA SER A 312 13.40 38.61 12.20
C SER A 312 14.51 38.32 11.18
N VAL A 313 15.43 37.40 11.50
CA VAL A 313 16.50 36.95 10.59
C VAL A 313 15.92 36.13 9.43
N ILE A 314 14.96 35.26 9.69
CA ILE A 314 14.29 34.48 8.65
C ILE A 314 13.54 35.39 7.67
N LYS A 315 12.84 36.42 8.17
CA LYS A 315 12.18 37.44 7.32
C LYS A 315 13.17 38.23 6.47
N GLU A 316 14.36 38.50 6.99
CA GLU A 316 15.43 39.16 6.25
C GLU A 316 15.99 38.26 5.14
N VAL A 317 16.30 37.00 5.46
CA VAL A 317 16.76 36.00 4.48
C VAL A 317 15.69 35.73 3.41
N LYS A 318 14.41 35.75 3.79
CA LYS A 318 13.27 35.60 2.85
C LYS A 318 13.19 36.74 1.83
N ARG A 319 13.57 37.96 2.23
CA ARG A 319 13.58 39.14 1.34
C ARG A 319 14.73 39.12 0.35
N ASP A 320 15.82 38.41 0.65
CA ASP A 320 17.00 38.34 -0.20
C ASP A 320 17.26 36.94 -0.77
N PHE A 321 16.30 36.47 -1.58
CA PHE A 321 16.40 35.23 -2.33
C PHE A 321 17.62 35.18 -3.28
N ARG A 322 18.09 36.35 -3.75
CA ARG A 322 19.22 36.42 -4.68
C ARG A 322 20.55 36.16 -4.00
N GLY A 323 20.71 36.54 -2.73
CA GLY A 323 21.94 36.26 -1.98
C GLY A 323 22.02 34.85 -1.38
N THR A 324 20.95 34.04 -1.43
CA THR A 324 20.91 32.66 -0.89
C THR A 324 21.17 31.58 -1.93
N THR A 325 21.23 31.92 -3.22
CA THR A 325 21.28 30.95 -4.33
C THR A 325 22.65 30.84 -5.01
N GLY A 326 23.69 31.44 -4.41
CA GLY A 326 25.10 31.22 -4.77
C GLY A 326 25.45 31.38 -6.27
N SER A 327 26.58 30.77 -6.66
CA SER A 327 27.09 30.74 -8.04
C SER A 327 26.39 29.71 -8.94
N TRP A 328 25.59 28.81 -8.36
CA TRP A 328 24.88 27.73 -9.07
C TRP A 328 23.55 28.20 -9.66
N ARG A 329 23.14 29.43 -9.35
CA ARG A 329 21.98 30.09 -9.96
C ARG A 329 22.13 30.29 -11.47
N ASP A 330 23.36 30.54 -11.92
CA ASP A 330 23.64 30.85 -13.33
C ASP A 330 23.51 29.60 -14.22
N ASP A 331 23.49 28.41 -13.63
CA ASP A 331 23.34 27.12 -14.32
C ASP A 331 21.87 26.67 -14.43
N LEU A 332 20.91 27.39 -13.82
CA LEU A 332 19.49 27.02 -13.76
C LEU A 332 18.66 27.78 -14.78
N ASP A 333 17.68 27.10 -15.37
CA ASP A 333 16.74 27.75 -16.29
C ASP A 333 15.68 28.60 -15.55
N SER A 334 14.90 29.39 -16.30
CA SER A 334 13.90 30.30 -15.73
C SER A 334 12.73 29.58 -15.05
N SER A 335 12.41 28.36 -15.47
CA SER A 335 11.36 27.52 -14.88
C SER A 335 11.82 26.92 -13.55
N GLU A 336 13.05 26.41 -13.52
CA GLU A 336 13.71 25.86 -12.33
C GLU A 336 13.92 26.93 -11.26
N LEU A 337 14.32 28.14 -11.66
CA LEU A 337 14.43 29.30 -10.77
C LEU A 337 13.09 29.67 -10.11
N SER A 338 11.99 29.61 -10.87
CA SER A 338 10.65 29.89 -10.35
C SER A 338 10.23 28.85 -9.32
N GLN A 339 10.42 27.57 -9.62
CA GLN A 339 10.10 26.46 -8.71
C GLN A 339 10.95 26.53 -7.43
N LEU A 340 12.25 26.79 -7.58
CA LEU A 340 13.18 26.94 -6.47
C LEU A 340 12.81 28.12 -5.57
N SER A 341 12.37 29.25 -6.14
CA SER A 341 11.90 30.41 -5.37
C SER A 341 10.67 30.10 -4.53
N VAL A 342 9.71 29.35 -5.09
CA VAL A 342 8.50 28.92 -4.35
C VAL A 342 8.89 28.01 -3.19
N ARG A 343 9.82 27.08 -3.43
CA ARG A 343 10.29 26.14 -2.39
C ARG A 343 11.14 26.79 -1.32
N HIS A 344 12.03 27.72 -1.68
CA HIS A 344 12.77 28.55 -0.74
C HIS A 344 11.82 29.28 0.21
N GLY A 345 10.72 29.85 -0.32
CA GLY A 345 9.67 30.44 0.49
C GLY A 345 9.04 29.46 1.48
N ALA A 346 8.62 28.29 1.00
CA ALA A 346 7.99 27.25 1.81
C ALA A 346 8.93 26.67 2.89
N TYR A 347 10.21 26.50 2.57
CA TYR A 347 11.23 26.06 3.52
C TYR A 347 11.41 27.08 4.65
N LEU A 348 11.61 28.36 4.32
CA LEU A 348 11.75 29.41 5.32
C LEU A 348 10.50 29.56 6.19
N ASP A 349 9.30 29.37 5.63
CA ASP A 349 8.06 29.37 6.40
C ASP A 349 8.00 28.19 7.39
N THR A 350 8.51 27.02 6.98
CA THR A 350 8.63 25.85 7.86
C THR A 350 9.65 26.10 8.98
N VAL A 351 10.78 26.73 8.66
CA VAL A 351 11.82 27.10 9.64
C VAL A 351 11.30 28.16 10.62
N ASP A 352 10.56 29.17 10.16
CA ASP A 352 9.96 30.21 11.01
C ASP A 352 8.89 29.61 11.94
N GLN A 353 8.05 28.71 11.42
CA GLN A 353 7.05 28.03 12.25
C GLN A 353 7.69 27.20 13.36
N LYS A 354 8.80 26.52 13.05
CA LYS A 354 9.45 25.57 13.97
C LYS A 354 10.42 26.23 14.94
N TYR A 355 11.08 27.30 14.52
CA TYR A 355 12.19 27.90 15.26
C TYR A 355 12.08 29.42 15.41
N GLY A 356 11.14 30.10 14.74
CA GLY A 356 11.04 31.56 14.71
C GLY A 356 10.85 32.22 16.08
N TYR A 357 10.29 31.48 17.04
CA TYR A 357 10.12 31.92 18.44
C TYR A 357 11.41 31.80 19.27
N MET A 358 12.47 31.19 18.75
CA MET A 358 13.74 31.06 19.48
C MET A 358 14.50 32.39 19.46
N VAL A 359 14.99 32.77 20.64
CA VAL A 359 15.94 33.86 20.80
C VAL A 359 17.32 33.22 21.00
N PRO A 360 18.33 33.58 20.20
CA PRO A 360 19.67 33.03 20.37
C PRO A 360 20.20 33.43 21.75
N VAL A 361 20.74 32.46 22.49
CA VAL A 361 21.39 32.71 23.79
C VAL A 361 22.87 32.94 23.53
N ASP A 362 23.39 34.07 23.99
CA ASP A 362 24.82 34.35 23.96
C ASP A 362 25.53 33.54 25.04
N THR A 363 26.05 32.38 24.65
CA THR A 363 26.80 31.47 25.54
C THR A 363 28.14 32.06 25.99
N THR A 364 28.64 33.14 25.37
CA THR A 364 29.90 33.79 25.81
C THR A 364 29.70 34.67 27.04
N ARG A 365 28.46 35.06 27.37
CA ARG A 365 28.12 35.80 28.59
C ARG A 365 27.91 34.91 29.82
N GLU A 366 27.58 33.64 29.65
CA GLU A 366 27.31 32.71 30.77
C GLU A 366 28.58 32.12 31.41
N VAL A 367 29.76 32.27 30.79
CA VAL A 367 31.04 31.77 31.35
C VAL A 367 31.68 32.79 32.33
N GLY A 368 31.01 33.91 32.59
CA GLY A 368 31.51 35.03 33.39
C GLY A 368 30.81 35.27 34.73
N THR A 369 30.16 34.27 35.33
CA THR A 369 29.62 34.32 36.70
C THR A 369 30.19 33.23 37.59
#